data_AF-A0AAU9VRV2-F1
#
_entry.id   AF-A0AAU9VRV2-F1
#
_cell.length_a   1.000
_cell.length_b   1.000
_cell.length_c   1.000
_cell.angle_alpha   90.00
_cell.angle_beta   90.00
_cell.angle_gamma   90.00
#
_symmetry.space_group_name_H-M   'P 1'
#
loop_
_entity.id
_entity.type
_entity.pdbx_description
1 polymer ?
#
loop_
_entity_poly.entity_id
_entity_poly.type
_entity_poly.pdbx_seq_one_letter_code
_entity_poly.pdbx_strand_id
1 'polypeptide(L)'
;EDEDEGEDEDLQSNDEDEDLDEDTGDEEWEELVYFYEHLQDLGGGANKERQACIHAQNVRKLLDQLDPKNDTISCIIEDGGMHMWRDWGKPILEQNKMKPGTVKAYLSSVGKFLKFIINKVADETRDFPSIDERSLRLANNVLNRLPDWRTAISRKFSHKKWEKVLEVSRRLPPASTINDLMSTDPAKEAITILNKSSTGHLVSSREFISVRDFLIVRLELENAQRPGPLETATVSNFREAEQGDDGSYTMYCPKHKRSIDGPARICMDAETHANVCTYIDYVRGVCAEDNEEALFVTLEGKAFDHSNIGKRITAFWFKAKQIKLSSTDVRKIASSATFEMNVVEKRAINEHMAHKEGTADHYYNIGHITKKSSRGHQLLKKTLNLDTSVTTRSKQETESAISARCNNEELEPRINEGGLTDSQVEVIEMLFSSHIVSQAP
;
A
#
# COMPACT_ATOMS: atom_id res chain seq x y z
N GLU A 1 29.14 -9.88 0.58
CA GLU A 1 28.39 -9.03 1.52
C GLU A 1 27.73 -8.02 0.63
N ASP A 2 26.58 -8.44 0.13
CA ASP A 2 25.93 -7.78 -1.01
C ASP A 2 24.99 -6.74 -0.41
N GLU A 3 25.37 -5.48 -0.62
CA GLU A 3 24.57 -4.33 -0.24
C GLU A 3 23.25 -4.38 -1.01
N ASP A 4 22.17 -4.35 -0.23
CA ASP A 4 20.77 -4.40 -0.63
C ASP A 4 20.41 -3.08 -1.35
N GLU A 5 20.98 -2.87 -2.54
CA GLU A 5 20.54 -1.85 -3.50
C GLU A 5 19.25 -2.31 -4.17
N GLY A 6 18.21 -2.36 -3.36
CA GLY A 6 16.88 -2.81 -3.72
C GLY A 6 15.82 -2.15 -2.84
N GLU A 7 16.04 -0.91 -2.41
CA GLU A 7 14.94 -0.03 -2.02
C GLU A 7 14.13 0.33 -3.28
N ASP A 8 13.43 -0.67 -3.82
CA ASP A 8 12.20 -0.41 -4.54
C ASP A 8 11.35 0.43 -3.58
N GLU A 9 11.32 1.75 -3.82
CA GLU A 9 10.44 2.67 -3.12
C GLU A 9 9.02 2.14 -3.29
N ASP A 10 8.58 1.34 -2.32
CA ASP A 10 7.21 0.88 -2.12
C ASP A 10 6.38 2.15 -1.87
N LEU A 11 6.07 2.85 -2.95
CA LEU A 11 4.89 3.70 -3.08
C LEU A 11 3.70 2.73 -3.04
N GLN A 12 3.44 2.18 -1.85
CA GLN A 12 2.08 1.94 -1.41
C GLN A 12 1.45 3.33 -1.23
N SER A 13 1.11 3.98 -2.35
CA SER A 13 -0.02 4.89 -2.35
C SER A 13 -1.16 4.01 -1.85
N ASN A 14 -1.64 4.26 -0.63
CA ASN A 14 -2.94 3.75 -0.26
C ASN A 14 -3.89 4.15 -1.39
N ASP A 15 -4.68 3.20 -1.87
CA ASP A 15 -5.78 3.37 -2.81
C ASP A 15 -6.91 4.23 -2.17
N GLU A 16 -6.55 5.40 -1.66
CA GLU A 16 -7.45 6.50 -1.44
C GLU A 16 -7.22 7.41 -2.65
N ASP A 17 -8.11 7.27 -3.63
CA ASP A 17 -8.24 8.16 -4.78
C ASP A 17 -8.24 9.61 -4.24
N GLU A 18 -7.10 10.29 -4.32
CA GLU A 18 -7.10 11.75 -4.40
C GLU A 18 -7.65 12.04 -5.80
N ASP A 19 -8.89 12.53 -5.84
CA ASP A 19 -9.52 12.99 -7.07
C ASP A 19 -8.53 13.88 -7.83
N LEU A 20 -8.25 13.51 -9.08
CA LEU A 20 -7.48 14.33 -9.99
C LEU A 20 -8.40 15.49 -10.37
N ASP A 21 -8.35 16.57 -9.61
CA ASP A 21 -8.92 17.84 -10.06
C ASP A 21 -8.14 18.25 -11.32
N GLU A 22 -8.77 18.09 -12.49
CA GLU A 22 -8.38 18.74 -13.74
C GLU A 22 -8.63 20.25 -13.60
N ASP A 23 -7.85 20.92 -12.76
CA ASP A 23 -7.81 22.37 -12.70
C ASP A 23 -6.53 22.85 -13.39
N THR A 24 -6.62 22.97 -14.71
CA THR A 24 -5.69 23.75 -15.53
C THR A 24 -6.02 25.23 -15.35
N GLY A 25 -5.72 25.75 -14.16
CA GLY A 25 -5.71 27.18 -13.86
C GLY A 25 -4.39 27.81 -14.33
N ASP A 26 -4.55 28.92 -15.05
CA ASP A 26 -3.56 29.64 -15.85
C ASP A 26 -2.38 30.24 -15.05
N GLU A 27 -1.20 29.63 -15.22
CA GLU A 27 0.17 30.20 -15.28
C GLU A 27 1.10 28.97 -15.24
N GLU A 28 1.38 28.43 -16.42
CA GLU A 28 1.96 27.10 -16.60
C GLU A 28 3.45 27.13 -16.22
N TRP A 29 3.83 26.41 -15.15
CA TRP A 29 5.23 26.10 -14.89
C TRP A 29 5.78 25.28 -16.06
N GLU A 30 6.34 25.94 -17.08
CA GLU A 30 6.87 25.28 -18.29
C GLU A 30 7.87 24.18 -17.93
N GLU A 31 8.66 24.37 -16.86
CA GLU A 31 9.59 23.37 -16.34
C GLU A 31 8.90 22.09 -15.85
N LEU A 32 7.64 22.16 -15.39
CA LEU A 32 6.88 20.98 -14.98
C LEU A 32 6.38 20.16 -16.19
N VAL A 33 6.12 20.82 -17.33
CA VAL A 33 5.81 20.13 -18.59
C VAL A 33 7.04 19.37 -19.06
N TYR A 34 8.21 20.02 -19.11
CA TYR A 34 9.46 19.34 -19.47
C TYR A 34 9.84 18.25 -18.47
N PHE A 35 9.56 18.43 -17.18
CA PHE A 35 9.78 17.41 -16.16
C PHE A 35 8.87 16.19 -16.39
N TYR A 36 7.59 16.41 -16.70
CA TYR A 36 6.64 15.35 -17.02
C TYR A 36 7.09 14.53 -18.25
N GLU A 37 7.52 15.20 -19.31
CA GLU A 37 8.07 14.54 -20.50
C GLU A 37 9.35 13.76 -20.17
N HIS A 38 10.25 14.38 -19.39
CA HIS A 38 11.48 13.75 -18.97
C HIS A 38 11.24 12.46 -18.18
N LEU A 39 10.26 12.47 -17.25
CA LEU A 39 9.94 11.28 -16.46
C LEU A 39 9.53 10.07 -17.31
N GLN A 40 9.02 10.29 -18.53
CA GLN A 40 8.62 9.23 -19.46
C GLN A 40 9.76 8.79 -20.39
N ASP A 41 10.84 9.58 -20.49
CA ASP A 41 12.03 9.23 -21.26
C ASP A 41 12.95 8.27 -20.50
N LEU A 42 13.98 7.75 -21.19
CA LEU A 42 14.96 6.83 -20.58
C LEU A 42 15.80 7.48 -19.47
N GLY A 43 16.06 8.79 -19.55
CA GLY A 43 16.78 9.55 -18.53
C GLY A 43 15.98 9.76 -17.24
N GLY A 44 14.65 9.84 -17.34
CA GLY A 44 13.72 9.92 -16.20
C GLY A 44 13.19 8.57 -15.70
N GLY A 45 13.63 7.47 -16.31
CA GLY A 45 13.35 6.10 -15.88
C GLY A 45 12.15 5.44 -16.56
N ALA A 46 11.69 5.98 -17.70
CA ALA A 46 10.60 5.45 -18.51
C ALA A 46 9.31 5.19 -17.70
N ASN A 47 8.95 6.16 -16.85
CA ASN A 47 7.76 6.06 -16.03
C ASN A 47 6.52 6.01 -16.93
N LYS A 48 5.52 5.25 -16.48
CA LYS A 48 4.18 5.30 -17.11
C LYS A 48 3.58 6.69 -16.95
N GLU A 49 2.73 7.07 -17.90
CA GLU A 49 2.02 8.36 -17.95
C GLU A 49 1.45 8.79 -16.59
N ARG A 50 0.64 7.93 -15.94
CA ARG A 50 0.07 8.20 -14.62
C ARG A 50 1.14 8.45 -13.54
N GLN A 51 2.24 7.71 -13.55
CA GLN A 51 3.32 7.89 -12.57
C GLN A 51 4.07 9.20 -12.81
N ALA A 52 4.34 9.54 -14.07
CA ALA A 52 4.93 10.82 -14.45
C ALA A 52 4.02 11.99 -14.02
N CYS A 53 2.72 11.88 -14.28
CA CYS A 53 1.71 12.85 -13.88
C CYS A 53 1.68 13.06 -12.37
N ILE A 54 1.65 11.99 -11.57
CA ILE A 54 1.67 12.08 -10.09
C ILE A 54 2.91 12.82 -9.60
N HIS A 55 4.10 12.53 -10.14
CA HIS A 55 5.32 13.23 -9.74
C HIS A 55 5.27 14.72 -10.09
N ALA A 56 4.86 15.07 -11.30
CA ALA A 56 4.72 16.48 -11.70
C ALA A 56 3.68 17.22 -10.86
N GLN A 57 2.52 16.61 -10.62
CA GLN A 57 1.46 17.17 -9.78
C GLN A 57 1.87 17.35 -8.32
N ASN A 58 2.62 16.39 -7.75
CA ASN A 58 3.13 16.53 -6.38
C ASN A 58 4.04 17.76 -6.25
N VAL A 59 4.90 18.00 -7.25
CA VAL A 59 5.77 19.18 -7.28
C VAL A 59 4.92 20.45 -7.43
N ARG A 60 4.00 20.49 -8.40
CA ARG A 60 3.06 21.61 -8.59
C ARG A 60 2.32 21.97 -7.30
N LYS A 61 1.60 21.01 -6.72
CA LYS A 61 0.82 21.20 -5.49
C LYS A 61 1.68 21.71 -4.32
N LEU A 62 2.95 21.29 -4.26
CA LEU A 62 3.87 21.77 -3.23
C LEU A 62 4.32 23.21 -3.50
N LEU A 63 4.68 23.53 -4.75
CA LEU A 63 5.07 24.88 -5.16
C LEU A 63 3.92 25.87 -4.93
N ASP A 64 2.70 25.54 -5.36
CA ASP A 64 1.51 26.37 -5.17
C ASP A 64 1.24 26.68 -3.68
N GLN A 65 1.57 25.74 -2.78
CA GLN A 65 1.40 25.92 -1.34
C GLN A 65 2.51 26.73 -0.68
N LEU A 66 3.75 26.58 -1.14
CA LEU A 66 4.91 27.26 -0.56
C LEU A 66 5.13 28.65 -1.15
N ASP A 67 4.76 28.84 -2.41
CA ASP A 67 5.00 30.05 -3.17
C ASP A 67 3.88 30.30 -4.19
N PRO A 68 2.70 30.75 -3.72
CA PRO A 68 1.56 31.04 -4.59
C PRO A 68 1.78 32.23 -5.53
N LYS A 69 2.94 32.89 -5.46
CA LYS A 69 3.31 33.99 -6.37
C LYS A 69 4.08 33.51 -7.60
N ASN A 70 4.31 32.20 -7.72
CA ASN A 70 5.07 31.57 -8.80
C ASN A 70 6.49 32.15 -8.94
N ASP A 71 7.15 32.42 -7.82
CA ASP A 71 8.57 32.75 -7.83
C ASP A 71 9.39 31.47 -8.11
N THR A 72 10.61 31.64 -8.62
CA THR A 72 11.61 30.60 -8.97
C THR A 72 11.72 29.47 -7.91
N ILE A 73 12.42 28.37 -8.20
CA ILE A 73 12.70 27.23 -7.29
C ILE A 73 13.30 27.57 -5.90
N SER A 74 13.60 28.84 -5.62
CA SER A 74 14.03 29.39 -4.32
C SER A 74 13.23 28.86 -3.15
N CYS A 75 11.90 28.75 -3.25
CA CYS A 75 11.02 28.33 -2.16
C CYS A 75 11.28 26.89 -1.66
N ILE A 76 11.91 26.04 -2.48
CA ILE A 76 12.30 24.67 -2.15
C ILE A 76 13.80 24.48 -1.90
N ILE A 77 14.66 25.44 -2.27
CA ILE A 77 16.14 25.33 -2.14
C ILE A 77 16.73 26.22 -1.04
N GLU A 78 16.09 27.35 -0.71
CA GLU A 78 16.57 28.28 0.32
C GLU A 78 16.49 27.67 1.72
N ASP A 79 17.31 28.20 2.63
CA ASP A 79 17.48 27.66 4.00
C ASP A 79 17.74 26.13 4.02
N GLY A 80 18.39 25.64 2.96
CA GLY A 80 18.63 24.21 2.76
C GLY A 80 17.35 23.38 2.65
N GLY A 81 16.29 23.95 2.08
CA GLY A 81 14.98 23.35 1.87
C GLY A 81 14.09 23.32 3.11
N MET A 82 14.55 23.86 4.25
CA MET A 82 13.85 23.72 5.54
C MET A 82 12.47 24.40 5.55
N HIS A 83 12.26 25.37 4.66
CA HIS A 83 10.95 25.97 4.40
C HIS A 83 9.89 24.90 4.04
N MET A 84 10.22 23.97 3.14
CA MET A 84 9.33 22.84 2.80
C MET A 84 8.92 22.02 4.03
N TRP A 85 9.84 21.82 4.98
CA TRP A 85 9.55 21.04 6.17
C TRP A 85 8.76 21.86 7.21
N ARG A 86 9.16 23.09 7.50
CA ARG A 86 8.53 23.91 8.55
C ARG A 86 7.12 24.35 8.18
N ASP A 87 6.93 24.77 6.94
CA ASP A 87 5.74 25.49 6.52
C ASP A 87 4.71 24.56 5.87
N TRP A 88 5.16 23.40 5.36
CA TRP A 88 4.29 22.39 4.77
C TRP A 88 4.35 21.02 5.48
N GLY A 89 5.52 20.38 5.49
CA GLY A 89 5.65 18.96 5.88
C GLY A 89 5.32 18.67 7.35
N LYS A 90 5.76 19.52 8.28
CA LYS A 90 5.48 19.36 9.71
C LYS A 90 4.00 19.66 10.02
N PRO A 91 3.41 20.80 9.61
CA PRO A 91 1.99 21.09 9.86
C PRO A 91 1.05 20.02 9.31
N ILE A 92 1.28 19.55 8.08
CA ILE A 92 0.37 18.58 7.44
C ILE A 92 0.37 17.21 8.14
N LEU A 93 1.52 16.81 8.72
CA LEU A 93 1.67 15.56 9.46
C LEU A 93 1.16 15.65 10.91
N GLU A 94 1.36 16.80 11.56
CA GLU A 94 0.89 17.04 12.95
C GLU A 94 -0.62 17.21 12.98
N GLN A 95 -1.21 17.81 11.95
CA GLN A 95 -2.67 17.97 11.80
C GLN A 95 -3.35 16.72 11.23
N ASN A 96 -2.62 15.63 10.95
CA ASN A 96 -3.12 14.41 10.31
C ASN A 96 -3.85 14.66 8.97
N LYS A 97 -3.54 15.75 8.27
CA LYS A 97 -4.11 16.06 6.96
C LYS A 97 -3.57 15.14 5.86
N MET A 98 -2.35 14.64 6.03
CA MET A 98 -1.70 13.75 5.08
C MET A 98 -0.93 12.63 5.79
N LYS A 99 -0.86 11.46 5.17
CA LYS A 99 -0.13 10.31 5.70
C LYS A 99 1.38 10.51 5.54
N PRO A 100 2.23 9.98 6.45
CA PRO A 100 3.69 10.04 6.32
C PRO A 100 4.23 9.51 5.00
N GLY A 101 3.63 8.44 4.47
CA GLY A 101 4.00 7.88 3.18
C GLY A 101 3.77 8.84 2.02
N THR A 102 2.65 9.56 2.03
CA THR A 102 2.33 10.57 1.01
C THR A 102 3.32 11.73 1.06
N VAL A 103 3.63 12.27 2.25
CA VAL A 103 4.65 13.32 2.38
C VAL A 103 6.01 12.87 1.85
N LYS A 104 6.42 11.62 2.12
CA LYS A 104 7.65 11.05 1.55
C LYS A 104 7.60 10.96 0.02
N ALA A 105 6.43 10.69 -0.57
CA ALA A 105 6.26 10.64 -2.03
C ALA A 105 6.40 12.02 -2.69
N TYR A 106 5.87 13.06 -2.05
CA TYR A 106 6.10 14.45 -2.46
C TYR A 106 7.60 14.78 -2.41
N LEU A 107 8.28 14.48 -1.30
CA LEU A 107 9.73 14.70 -1.18
C LEU A 107 10.54 13.89 -2.22
N SER A 108 10.11 12.68 -2.55
CA SER A 108 10.70 11.88 -3.65
C SER A 108 10.52 12.57 -5.00
N SER A 109 9.32 13.11 -5.26
CA SER A 109 8.99 13.86 -6.50
C SER A 109 9.84 15.13 -6.62
N VAL A 110 10.01 15.87 -5.53
CA VAL A 110 10.92 17.04 -5.46
C VAL A 110 12.36 16.62 -5.74
N GLY A 111 12.83 15.50 -5.18
CA GLY A 111 14.17 14.98 -5.47
C GLY A 111 14.37 14.68 -6.97
N LYS A 112 13.39 14.04 -7.61
CA LYS A 112 13.41 13.80 -9.06
C LYS A 112 13.43 15.11 -9.85
N PHE A 113 12.65 16.10 -9.44
CA PHE A 113 12.58 17.41 -10.09
C PHE A 113 13.89 18.20 -9.95
N LEU A 114 14.48 18.26 -8.76
CA LEU A 114 15.78 18.92 -8.55
C LEU A 114 16.88 18.24 -9.36
N LYS A 115 16.90 16.90 -9.41
CA LYS A 115 17.85 16.15 -10.24
C LYS A 115 17.67 16.47 -11.73
N PHE A 116 16.42 16.53 -12.20
CA PHE A 116 16.09 16.92 -13.57
C PHE A 116 16.64 18.32 -13.90
N ILE A 117 16.35 19.32 -13.05
CA ILE A 117 16.82 20.70 -13.24
C ILE A 117 18.35 20.74 -13.31
N ILE A 118 19.03 20.13 -12.33
CA ILE A 118 20.50 20.13 -12.26
C ILE A 118 21.10 19.54 -13.53
N ASN A 119 20.58 18.41 -13.99
CA ASN A 119 21.06 17.76 -15.20
C ASN A 119 20.79 18.59 -16.45
N LYS A 120 19.59 19.17 -16.59
CA LYS A 120 19.24 19.98 -17.77
C LYS A 120 20.13 21.21 -17.94
N VAL A 121 20.49 21.86 -16.83
CA VAL A 121 21.41 23.00 -16.84
C VAL A 121 22.85 22.53 -17.10
N ALA A 122 23.28 21.42 -16.51
CA ALA A 122 24.63 20.87 -16.73
C ALA A 122 24.85 20.39 -18.18
N ASP A 123 23.81 19.85 -18.82
CA ASP A 123 23.84 19.34 -20.20
C ASP A 123 23.69 20.46 -21.26
N GLU A 124 23.63 21.74 -20.85
CA GLU A 124 23.39 22.89 -21.72
C GLU A 124 22.18 22.70 -22.64
N THR A 125 21.08 22.17 -22.07
CA THR A 125 19.89 21.83 -22.86
C THR A 125 19.32 23.08 -23.54
N ARG A 126 19.15 23.00 -24.85
CA ARG A 126 18.61 24.09 -25.67
C ARG A 126 17.22 24.50 -25.15
N ASP A 127 16.99 25.81 -25.06
CA ASP A 127 15.72 26.42 -24.67
C ASP A 127 15.29 26.15 -23.20
N PHE A 128 16.17 25.59 -22.35
CA PHE A 128 15.92 25.46 -20.91
C PHE A 128 16.31 26.74 -20.14
N PRO A 129 15.54 27.16 -19.11
CA PRO A 129 15.85 28.36 -18.34
C PRO A 129 17.25 28.35 -17.73
N SER A 130 17.96 29.48 -17.84
CA SER A 130 19.25 29.68 -17.18
C SER A 130 19.04 29.86 -15.69
N ILE A 131 19.55 28.94 -14.89
CA ILE A 131 19.55 29.02 -13.43
C ILE A 131 20.93 29.45 -12.94
N ASP A 132 20.99 30.34 -11.97
CA ASP A 132 22.26 30.81 -11.45
C ASP A 132 23.00 29.73 -10.65
N GLU A 133 24.32 29.81 -10.69
CA GLU A 133 25.24 28.86 -10.09
C GLU A 133 25.06 28.72 -8.55
N ARG A 134 24.58 29.75 -7.85
CA ARG A 134 24.27 29.63 -6.42
C ARG A 134 23.01 28.78 -6.22
N SER A 135 21.97 29.01 -7.00
CA SER A 135 20.72 28.23 -6.93
C SER A 135 20.96 26.75 -7.27
N LEU A 136 21.79 26.43 -8.27
CA LEU A 136 22.17 25.04 -8.57
C LEU A 136 22.89 24.34 -7.40
N ARG A 137 23.82 25.03 -6.74
CA ARG A 137 24.50 24.47 -5.55
C ARG A 137 23.53 24.23 -4.40
N LEU A 138 22.58 25.15 -4.17
CA LEU A 138 21.55 24.98 -3.15
C LEU A 138 20.61 23.81 -3.47
N ALA A 139 20.17 23.70 -4.73
CA ALA A 139 19.37 22.58 -5.23
C ALA A 139 20.06 21.23 -4.99
N ASN A 140 21.35 21.14 -5.33
CA ASN A 140 22.14 19.92 -5.11
C ASN A 140 22.28 19.57 -3.61
N ASN A 141 22.45 20.58 -2.74
CA ASN A 141 22.49 20.37 -1.29
C ASN A 141 21.16 19.85 -0.74
N VAL A 142 20.02 20.37 -1.23
CA VAL A 142 18.70 19.88 -0.84
C VAL A 142 18.47 18.47 -1.35
N LEU A 143 18.77 18.19 -2.62
CA LEU A 143 18.66 16.87 -3.23
C LEU A 143 19.34 15.79 -2.37
N ASN A 144 20.56 16.06 -1.90
CA ASN A 144 21.33 15.12 -1.07
C ASN A 144 20.76 14.94 0.35
N ARG A 145 19.94 15.86 0.85
CA ARG A 145 19.32 15.77 2.20
C ARG A 145 17.97 15.07 2.20
N LEU A 146 17.25 15.07 1.08
CA LEU A 146 15.91 14.50 0.97
C LEU A 146 15.84 13.02 1.41
N PRO A 147 16.80 12.13 1.10
CA PRO A 147 16.81 10.76 1.61
C PRO A 147 16.78 10.70 3.15
N ASP A 148 17.64 11.47 3.82
CA ASP A 148 17.71 11.51 5.29
C ASP A 148 16.42 12.03 5.90
N TRP A 149 15.78 13.01 5.26
CA TRP A 149 14.50 13.56 5.72
C TRP A 149 13.40 12.52 5.65
N ARG A 150 13.30 11.80 4.53
CA ARG A 150 12.34 10.71 4.36
C ARG A 150 12.54 9.61 5.40
N THR A 151 13.79 9.29 5.75
CA THR A 151 14.13 8.36 6.83
C THR A 151 13.79 8.92 8.22
N ALA A 152 14.02 10.20 8.47
CA ALA A 152 13.64 10.87 9.72
C ALA A 152 12.11 10.88 9.93
N ILE A 153 11.33 11.15 8.87
CA ILE A 153 9.86 11.05 8.89
C ILE A 153 9.44 9.63 9.24
N SER A 154 10.03 8.62 8.59
CA SER A 154 9.73 7.22 8.89
C SER A 154 9.99 6.87 10.36
N ARG A 155 11.11 7.33 10.94
CA ARG A 155 11.40 7.13 12.37
C ARG A 155 10.37 7.81 13.27
N LYS A 156 10.09 9.11 13.03
CA LYS A 156 9.18 9.92 13.84
C LYS A 156 7.74 9.37 13.85
N PHE A 157 7.27 8.84 12.72
CA PHE A 157 5.88 8.39 12.57
C PHE A 157 5.72 6.86 12.45
N SER A 158 6.75 6.10 12.82
CA SER A 158 6.71 4.63 12.81
C SER A 158 5.58 4.05 13.68
N HIS A 159 5.27 4.68 14.82
CA HIS A 159 4.17 4.28 15.70
C HIS A 159 2.81 4.30 14.98
N LYS A 160 2.51 5.35 14.19
CA LYS A 160 1.26 5.46 13.42
C LYS A 160 1.08 4.30 12.42
N LYS A 161 2.19 3.83 11.82
CA LYS A 161 2.16 2.63 10.97
C LYS A 161 1.67 1.42 11.76
N TRP A 162 2.23 1.18 12.95
CA TRP A 162 1.88 0.03 13.78
C TRP A 162 0.46 0.11 14.35
N GLU A 163 0.00 1.31 14.73
CA GLU A 163 -1.40 1.55 15.11
C GLU A 163 -2.35 1.11 13.99
N LYS A 164 -2.05 1.48 12.74
CA LYS A 164 -2.85 1.07 11.59
C LYS A 164 -2.81 -0.42 11.34
N VAL A 165 -1.64 -1.05 11.49
CA VAL A 165 -1.50 -2.52 11.37
C VAL A 165 -2.38 -3.22 12.42
N LEU A 166 -2.42 -2.73 13.66
CA LEU A 166 -3.27 -3.28 14.72
C LEU A 166 -4.76 -3.05 14.43
N GLU A 167 -5.15 -1.87 13.94
CA GLU A 167 -6.52 -1.57 13.51
C GLU A 167 -6.98 -2.55 12.42
N VAL A 168 -6.17 -2.74 11.38
CA VAL A 168 -6.44 -3.71 10.30
C VAL A 168 -6.55 -5.12 10.85
N SER A 169 -5.60 -5.55 11.71
CA SER A 169 -5.64 -6.87 12.34
C SER A 169 -6.92 -7.14 13.10
N ARG A 170 -7.50 -6.12 13.76
CA ARG A 170 -8.74 -6.23 14.54
C ARG A 170 -9.98 -6.25 13.67
N ARG A 171 -9.93 -5.58 12.51
CA ARG A 171 -11.05 -5.47 11.55
C ARG A 171 -11.16 -6.67 10.61
N LEU A 172 -10.05 -7.32 10.27
CA LEU A 172 -10.05 -8.42 9.31
C LEU A 172 -10.91 -9.58 9.81
N PRO A 173 -11.86 -10.08 9.00
CA PRO A 173 -12.65 -11.25 9.36
C PRO A 173 -11.79 -12.53 9.36
N PRO A 174 -12.25 -13.59 10.05
CA PRO A 174 -11.58 -14.88 9.99
C PRO A 174 -11.65 -15.48 8.58
N ALA A 175 -10.67 -16.32 8.22
CA ALA A 175 -10.60 -16.98 6.91
C ALA A 175 -11.85 -17.80 6.56
N SER A 176 -12.57 -18.34 7.55
CA SER A 176 -13.86 -19.00 7.33
C SER A 176 -14.88 -18.09 6.62
N THR A 177 -14.83 -16.78 6.87
CA THR A 177 -15.75 -15.81 6.26
C THR A 177 -15.63 -15.77 4.74
N ILE A 178 -14.39 -15.88 4.22
CA ILE A 178 -14.10 -15.87 2.79
C ILE A 178 -14.27 -17.27 2.17
N ASN A 179 -13.99 -18.34 2.92
CA ASN A 179 -14.21 -19.73 2.48
C ASN A 179 -15.69 -20.00 2.16
N ASP A 180 -16.60 -19.29 2.84
CA ASP A 180 -18.04 -19.39 2.63
C ASP A 180 -18.55 -18.67 1.36
N LEU A 181 -17.67 -18.22 0.44
CA LEU A 181 -18.05 -17.49 -0.79
C LEU A 181 -19.24 -18.14 -1.51
N MET A 182 -19.15 -19.44 -1.78
CA MET A 182 -20.16 -20.19 -2.56
C MET A 182 -21.52 -20.26 -1.85
N SER A 183 -21.56 -20.06 -0.54
CA SER A 183 -22.80 -20.02 0.23
C SER A 183 -23.54 -18.68 0.15
N THR A 184 -22.88 -17.63 -0.37
CA THR A 184 -23.47 -16.28 -0.46
C THR A 184 -24.49 -16.17 -1.58
N ASP A 185 -25.51 -15.34 -1.37
CA ASP A 185 -26.57 -15.14 -2.38
C ASP A 185 -26.03 -14.61 -3.72
N PRO A 186 -25.10 -13.63 -3.76
CA PRO A 186 -24.52 -13.19 -5.03
C PRO A 186 -23.77 -14.30 -5.79
N ALA A 187 -23.09 -15.21 -5.08
CA ALA A 187 -22.41 -16.34 -5.72
C ALA A 187 -23.41 -17.36 -6.29
N LYS A 188 -24.44 -17.72 -5.53
CA LYS A 188 -25.51 -18.62 -6.00
C LYS A 188 -26.26 -18.04 -7.20
N GLU A 189 -26.52 -16.73 -7.17
CA GLU A 189 -27.13 -15.99 -8.28
C GLU A 189 -26.26 -16.10 -9.54
N ALA A 190 -24.96 -15.79 -9.43
CA ALA A 190 -24.01 -15.87 -10.54
C ALA A 190 -23.90 -17.29 -11.14
N ILE A 191 -23.78 -18.32 -10.31
CA ILE A 191 -23.74 -19.72 -10.77
C ILE A 191 -25.04 -20.12 -11.46
N THR A 192 -26.18 -19.68 -10.94
CA THR A 192 -27.49 -19.92 -11.58
C THR A 192 -27.56 -19.29 -12.96
N ILE A 193 -27.02 -18.08 -13.13
CA ILE A 193 -26.95 -17.40 -14.43
C ILE A 193 -26.04 -18.19 -15.38
N LEU A 194 -24.82 -18.54 -14.97
CA LEU A 194 -23.88 -19.32 -15.78
C LEU A 194 -24.50 -20.63 -16.30
N ASN A 195 -25.17 -21.39 -15.43
CA ASN A 195 -25.84 -22.64 -15.81
C ASN A 195 -27.01 -22.43 -16.78
N LYS A 196 -27.72 -21.30 -16.69
CA LYS A 196 -28.79 -20.97 -17.63
C LYS A 196 -28.22 -20.51 -18.97
N SER A 197 -27.15 -19.72 -18.96
CA SER A 197 -26.49 -19.19 -20.16
C SER A 197 -25.98 -20.31 -21.07
N SER A 198 -25.40 -21.37 -20.51
CA SER A 198 -24.96 -22.54 -21.28
C SER A 198 -26.10 -23.32 -21.95
N THR A 199 -27.35 -23.05 -21.56
CA THR A 199 -28.56 -23.65 -22.15
C THR A 199 -29.34 -22.70 -23.06
N GLY A 200 -28.76 -21.55 -23.42
CA GLY A 200 -29.34 -20.59 -24.36
C GLY A 200 -30.13 -19.44 -23.72
N HIS A 201 -29.99 -19.20 -22.41
CA HIS A 201 -30.57 -18.02 -21.75
C HIS A 201 -29.92 -16.74 -22.25
N LEU A 202 -30.74 -15.75 -22.61
CA LEU A 202 -30.28 -14.42 -22.99
C LEU A 202 -29.94 -13.62 -21.73
N VAL A 203 -28.65 -13.33 -21.56
CA VAL A 203 -28.11 -12.63 -20.39
C VAL A 203 -28.35 -11.13 -20.50
N SER A 204 -28.89 -10.53 -19.45
CA SER A 204 -29.01 -9.07 -19.31
C SER A 204 -27.71 -8.43 -18.81
N SER A 205 -27.54 -7.12 -19.02
CA SER A 205 -26.36 -6.38 -18.52
C SER A 205 -26.18 -6.49 -17.00
N ARG A 206 -27.27 -6.60 -16.24
CA ARG A 206 -27.21 -6.80 -14.78
C ARG A 206 -26.70 -8.19 -14.41
N GLU A 207 -27.15 -9.22 -15.12
CA GLU A 207 -26.68 -10.59 -14.94
C GLU A 207 -25.21 -10.73 -15.34
N PHE A 208 -24.79 -10.05 -16.41
CA PHE A 208 -23.38 -9.93 -16.80
C PHE A 208 -22.53 -9.39 -15.64
N ILE A 209 -22.92 -8.27 -15.00
CA ILE A 209 -22.17 -7.71 -13.86
C ILE A 209 -22.08 -8.73 -12.72
N SER A 210 -23.19 -9.39 -12.37
CA SER A 210 -23.24 -10.36 -11.29
C SER A 210 -22.26 -11.52 -11.53
N VAL A 211 -22.22 -12.06 -12.76
CA VAL A 211 -21.29 -13.14 -13.13
C VAL A 211 -19.85 -12.64 -13.16
N ARG A 212 -19.58 -11.51 -13.82
CA ARG A 212 -18.24 -10.93 -13.93
C ARG A 212 -17.63 -10.68 -12.56
N ASP A 213 -18.35 -9.96 -11.69
CA ASP A 213 -17.85 -9.58 -10.37
C ASP A 213 -17.66 -10.82 -9.47
N PHE A 214 -18.52 -11.84 -9.60
CA PHE A 214 -18.34 -13.13 -8.93
C PHE A 214 -17.04 -13.83 -9.37
N LEU A 215 -16.80 -13.94 -10.69
CA LEU A 215 -15.61 -14.62 -11.22
C LEU A 215 -14.31 -13.90 -10.84
N ILE A 216 -14.30 -12.57 -10.87
CA ILE A 216 -13.16 -11.77 -10.39
C ILE A 216 -12.87 -12.11 -8.93
N VAL A 217 -13.89 -12.16 -8.07
CA VAL A 217 -13.71 -12.50 -6.64
C VAL A 217 -13.28 -13.95 -6.45
N ARG A 218 -13.83 -14.89 -7.23
CA ARG A 218 -13.45 -16.30 -7.14
C ARG A 218 -11.98 -16.50 -7.48
N LEU A 219 -11.52 -15.92 -8.59
CA LEU A 219 -10.12 -15.95 -9.00
C LEU A 219 -9.20 -15.29 -7.96
N GLU A 220 -9.61 -14.13 -7.42
CA GLU A 220 -8.87 -13.46 -6.35
C GLU A 220 -8.72 -14.33 -5.11
N LEU A 221 -9.77 -15.06 -4.69
CA LEU A 221 -9.71 -15.92 -3.52
C LEU A 221 -8.83 -17.15 -3.72
N GLU A 222 -8.89 -17.78 -4.90
CA GLU A 222 -8.05 -18.94 -5.21
C GLU A 222 -6.56 -18.58 -5.27
N ASN A 223 -6.25 -17.34 -5.67
CA ASN A 223 -4.88 -16.95 -5.97
C ASN A 223 -4.23 -15.98 -4.97
N ALA A 224 -5.05 -15.22 -4.22
CA ALA A 224 -4.61 -14.09 -3.38
C ALA A 224 -3.61 -13.16 -4.10
N GLN A 225 -3.78 -13.00 -5.40
CA GLN A 225 -2.94 -12.15 -6.24
C GLN A 225 -3.26 -10.68 -6.02
N ARG A 226 -2.45 -9.79 -6.57
CA ARG A 226 -2.86 -8.39 -6.70
C ARG A 226 -3.94 -8.29 -7.79
N PRO A 227 -4.75 -7.21 -7.82
CA PRO A 227 -5.77 -7.04 -8.86
C PRO A 227 -5.17 -6.84 -10.26
N GLY A 228 -3.97 -6.26 -10.34
CA GLY A 228 -3.32 -5.89 -11.61
C GLY A 228 -3.22 -7.04 -12.63
N PRO A 229 -2.73 -8.24 -12.25
CA PRO A 229 -2.78 -9.42 -13.12
C PRO A 229 -4.15 -9.77 -13.72
N LEU A 230 -5.25 -9.58 -12.98
CA LEU A 230 -6.61 -9.83 -13.50
C LEU A 230 -7.11 -8.69 -14.39
N GLU A 231 -6.61 -7.47 -14.15
CA GLU A 231 -6.92 -6.29 -14.97
C GLU A 231 -6.35 -6.38 -16.39
N THR A 232 -5.17 -7.02 -16.51
CA THR A 232 -4.46 -7.17 -17.79
C THR A 232 -4.59 -8.56 -18.40
N ALA A 233 -5.34 -9.46 -17.76
CA ALA A 233 -5.62 -10.79 -18.28
C ALA A 233 -6.41 -10.68 -19.59
N THR A 234 -6.07 -11.50 -20.57
CA THR A 234 -6.75 -11.54 -21.87
C THR A 234 -7.45 -12.87 -22.11
N VAL A 235 -8.40 -12.89 -23.04
CA VAL A 235 -9.05 -14.12 -23.52
C VAL A 235 -8.00 -15.07 -24.12
N SER A 236 -6.99 -14.55 -24.84
CA SER A 236 -5.86 -15.38 -25.31
C SER A 236 -5.10 -16.03 -24.15
N ASN A 237 -4.78 -15.28 -23.09
CA ASN A 237 -4.09 -15.84 -21.92
C ASN A 237 -4.90 -16.98 -21.28
N PHE A 238 -6.22 -16.83 -21.21
CA PHE A 238 -7.10 -17.86 -20.68
C PHE A 238 -7.17 -19.10 -21.59
N ARG A 239 -7.31 -18.91 -22.90
CA ARG A 239 -7.38 -20.03 -23.87
C ARG A 239 -6.05 -20.81 -23.97
N GLU A 240 -4.94 -20.16 -23.68
CA GLU A 240 -3.61 -20.76 -23.62
C GLU A 240 -3.27 -21.32 -22.23
N ALA A 241 -4.22 -21.34 -21.28
CA ALA A 241 -3.96 -21.85 -19.95
C ALA A 241 -3.48 -23.30 -19.98
N GLU A 242 -2.42 -23.58 -19.22
CA GLU A 242 -1.83 -24.91 -19.15
C GLU A 242 -2.56 -25.76 -18.10
N GLN A 243 -2.92 -26.98 -18.47
CA GLN A 243 -3.49 -27.94 -17.53
C GLN A 243 -2.37 -28.62 -16.74
N GLY A 244 -2.45 -28.53 -15.41
CA GLY A 244 -1.54 -29.20 -14.49
C GLY A 244 -1.90 -30.67 -14.26
N ASP A 245 -0.95 -31.42 -13.70
CA ASP A 245 -1.10 -32.86 -13.41
C ASP A 245 -2.23 -33.17 -12.40
N ASP A 246 -2.60 -32.19 -11.57
CA ASP A 246 -3.68 -32.27 -10.60
C ASP A 246 -5.06 -31.89 -11.17
N GLY A 247 -5.12 -31.58 -12.48
CA GLY A 247 -6.33 -31.14 -13.17
C GLY A 247 -6.65 -29.65 -13.00
N SER A 248 -5.78 -28.88 -12.33
CA SER A 248 -5.87 -27.42 -12.29
C SER A 248 -5.47 -26.81 -13.62
N TYR A 249 -5.84 -25.55 -13.85
CA TYR A 249 -5.47 -24.77 -15.02
C TYR A 249 -4.70 -23.54 -14.59
N THR A 250 -3.59 -23.23 -15.25
CA THR A 250 -2.80 -22.03 -14.97
C THR A 250 -2.78 -21.10 -16.17
N MET A 251 -3.39 -19.93 -16.00
CA MET A 251 -3.28 -18.81 -16.93
C MET A 251 -2.08 -17.92 -16.56
N TYR A 252 -1.29 -17.55 -17.56
CA TYR A 252 -0.14 -16.66 -17.38
C TYR A 252 -0.46 -15.23 -17.82
N CYS A 253 -0.30 -14.27 -16.90
CA CYS A 253 -0.50 -12.85 -17.16
C CYS A 253 0.87 -12.12 -17.19
N PRO A 254 1.44 -11.85 -18.38
CA PRO A 254 2.78 -11.27 -18.48
C PRO A 254 2.83 -9.79 -18.10
N LYS A 255 1.75 -9.04 -18.30
CA LYS A 255 1.69 -7.59 -18.02
C LYS A 255 1.26 -7.33 -16.58
N HIS A 256 2.18 -7.09 -15.66
CA HIS A 256 1.86 -6.70 -14.27
C HIS A 256 3.00 -5.90 -13.63
N LYS A 257 2.82 -5.42 -12.37
CA LYS A 257 3.78 -4.54 -11.68
C LYS A 257 5.21 -5.08 -11.66
N ARG A 258 5.38 -6.40 -11.55
CA ARG A 258 6.68 -7.07 -11.44
C ARG A 258 6.93 -8.00 -12.62
N SER A 259 6.54 -7.58 -13.83
CA SER A 259 6.76 -8.37 -15.05
C SER A 259 8.24 -8.70 -15.31
N ILE A 260 9.16 -7.91 -14.75
CA ILE A 260 10.60 -8.18 -14.75
C ILE A 260 10.96 -9.51 -14.06
N ASP A 261 10.15 -9.94 -13.08
CA ASP A 261 10.36 -11.19 -12.34
C ASP A 261 9.65 -12.40 -13.00
N GLY A 262 9.03 -12.19 -14.18
CA GLY A 262 8.25 -13.18 -14.92
C GLY A 262 6.74 -12.94 -14.87
N PRO A 263 5.92 -13.78 -15.55
CA PRO A 263 4.48 -13.62 -15.60
C PRO A 263 3.82 -13.95 -14.26
N ALA A 264 2.72 -13.27 -13.94
CA ALA A 264 1.86 -13.67 -12.83
C ALA A 264 1.10 -14.95 -13.22
N ARG A 265 0.96 -15.88 -12.26
CA ARG A 265 0.28 -17.16 -12.46
C ARG A 265 -1.08 -17.10 -11.78
N ILE A 266 -2.13 -17.29 -12.57
CA ILE A 266 -3.52 -17.37 -12.10
C ILE A 266 -3.98 -18.82 -12.27
N CYS A 267 -3.92 -19.57 -11.18
CA CYS A 267 -4.37 -20.95 -11.11
C CYS A 267 -5.89 -21.01 -10.87
N MET A 268 -6.53 -22.01 -11.46
CA MET A 268 -7.96 -22.25 -11.39
C MET A 268 -8.20 -23.74 -11.16
N ASP A 269 -9.14 -24.07 -10.29
CA ASP A 269 -9.71 -25.42 -10.30
C ASP A 269 -10.55 -25.66 -11.57
N ALA A 270 -10.89 -26.93 -11.83
CA ALA A 270 -11.64 -27.30 -13.03
C ALA A 270 -13.04 -26.66 -13.11
N GLU A 271 -13.68 -26.39 -11.97
CA GLU A 271 -15.00 -25.77 -11.90
C GLU A 271 -14.90 -24.28 -12.25
N THR A 272 -13.96 -23.56 -11.66
CA THR A 272 -13.67 -22.15 -11.94
C THR A 272 -13.26 -21.98 -13.40
N HIS A 273 -12.41 -22.85 -13.93
CA HIS A 273 -12.06 -22.83 -15.35
C HIS A 273 -13.31 -23.00 -16.24
N ALA A 274 -14.16 -23.99 -15.99
CA ALA A 274 -15.40 -24.20 -16.74
C ALA A 274 -16.39 -23.02 -16.65
N ASN A 275 -16.47 -22.39 -15.47
CA ASN A 275 -17.28 -21.19 -15.27
C ASN A 275 -16.74 -20.00 -16.07
N VAL A 276 -15.41 -19.82 -16.14
CA VAL A 276 -14.79 -18.77 -16.97
C VAL A 276 -14.97 -19.06 -18.47
N CYS A 277 -14.87 -20.32 -18.92
CA CYS A 277 -15.23 -20.71 -20.29
C CYS A 277 -16.66 -20.30 -20.62
N THR A 278 -17.61 -20.68 -19.76
CA THR A 278 -19.03 -20.35 -19.94
C THR A 278 -19.25 -18.83 -19.97
N TYR A 279 -18.52 -18.09 -19.14
CA TYR A 279 -18.54 -16.64 -19.16
C TYR A 279 -18.07 -16.09 -20.51
N ILE A 280 -16.92 -16.52 -21.02
CA ILE A 280 -16.38 -16.05 -22.30
C ILE A 280 -17.35 -16.34 -23.44
N ASP A 281 -17.90 -17.55 -23.49
CA ASP A 281 -18.69 -18.03 -24.63
C ASP A 281 -20.12 -17.49 -24.64
N TYR A 282 -20.74 -17.30 -23.47
CA TYR A 282 -22.19 -17.02 -23.37
C TYR A 282 -22.56 -15.75 -22.61
N VAL A 283 -21.64 -15.12 -21.88
CA VAL A 283 -21.95 -13.99 -20.99
C VAL A 283 -21.18 -12.74 -21.39
N ARG A 284 -19.89 -12.86 -21.71
CA ARG A 284 -18.96 -11.74 -21.97
C ARG A 284 -19.40 -10.89 -23.16
N GLY A 285 -19.89 -11.53 -24.22
CA GLY A 285 -20.35 -10.86 -25.45
C GLY A 285 -21.58 -9.97 -25.29
N VAL A 286 -22.23 -9.95 -24.11
CA VAL A 286 -23.31 -8.97 -23.81
C VAL A 286 -22.78 -7.54 -23.79
N CYS A 287 -21.54 -7.35 -23.35
CA CYS A 287 -20.92 -6.03 -23.22
C CYS A 287 -19.65 -5.91 -24.07
N ALA A 288 -18.82 -6.95 -24.18
CA ALA A 288 -17.53 -6.85 -24.86
C ALA A 288 -17.68 -6.59 -26.36
N GLU A 289 -16.85 -5.68 -26.89
CA GLU A 289 -16.68 -5.50 -28.34
C GLU A 289 -15.94 -6.71 -28.95
N ASP A 290 -16.19 -7.00 -30.24
CA ASP A 290 -15.62 -8.18 -30.94
C ASP A 290 -14.09 -8.20 -30.98
N ASN A 291 -13.45 -7.02 -30.91
CA ASN A 291 -12.00 -6.83 -30.94
C ASN A 291 -11.38 -6.64 -29.53
N GLU A 292 -12.19 -6.61 -28.47
CA GLU A 292 -11.69 -6.47 -27.11
C GLU A 292 -11.14 -7.81 -26.63
N GLU A 293 -9.88 -7.84 -26.22
CA GLU A 293 -9.17 -9.03 -25.75
C GLU A 293 -9.15 -9.13 -24.23
N ALA A 294 -9.47 -8.07 -23.49
CA ALA A 294 -9.49 -8.10 -22.02
C ALA A 294 -10.47 -9.18 -21.51
N LEU A 295 -9.99 -10.06 -20.63
CA LEU A 295 -10.80 -11.16 -20.09
C LEU A 295 -12.04 -10.62 -19.39
N PHE A 296 -11.87 -9.61 -18.53
CA PHE A 296 -12.95 -8.90 -17.86
C PHE A 296 -13.10 -7.49 -18.41
N VAL A 297 -14.33 -7.14 -18.81
CA VAL A 297 -14.65 -5.82 -19.38
C VAL A 297 -15.62 -5.04 -18.50
N THR A 298 -15.65 -3.72 -18.68
CA THR A 298 -16.62 -2.81 -18.06
C THR A 298 -18.01 -2.97 -18.70
N LEU A 299 -18.99 -2.18 -18.26
CA LEU A 299 -20.31 -2.19 -18.88
C LEU A 299 -20.29 -1.61 -20.29
N GLU A 300 -19.33 -0.73 -20.55
CA GLU A 300 -19.06 -0.09 -21.82
C GLU A 300 -18.30 -1.02 -22.79
N GLY A 301 -17.97 -2.24 -22.37
CA GLY A 301 -17.36 -3.25 -23.23
C GLY A 301 -15.84 -3.17 -23.37
N LYS A 302 -15.18 -2.32 -22.59
CA LYS A 302 -13.73 -2.07 -22.66
C LYS A 302 -12.98 -2.68 -21.49
N ALA A 303 -11.66 -2.81 -21.61
CA ALA A 303 -10.77 -3.13 -20.50
C ALA A 303 -10.97 -2.18 -19.29
N PHE A 304 -10.73 -2.69 -18.08
CA PHE A 304 -10.71 -1.85 -16.88
C PHE A 304 -9.51 -0.90 -16.88
N ASP A 305 -9.71 0.34 -16.44
CA ASP A 305 -8.59 1.23 -16.15
C ASP A 305 -7.75 0.73 -14.96
N HIS A 306 -6.51 1.20 -14.93
CA HIS A 306 -5.56 0.92 -13.85
C HIS A 306 -6.11 1.17 -12.45
N SER A 307 -6.10 0.09 -11.64
CA SER A 307 -6.55 0.01 -10.25
C SER A 307 -8.08 -0.05 -10.04
N ASN A 308 -8.89 -0.14 -11.09
CA ASN A 308 -10.35 -0.14 -10.94
C ASN A 308 -10.96 -1.53 -10.72
N ILE A 309 -10.33 -2.61 -11.21
CA ILE A 309 -10.87 -3.98 -11.04
C ILE A 309 -10.96 -4.38 -9.55
N GLY A 310 -10.03 -3.90 -8.72
CA GLY A 310 -10.02 -4.12 -7.27
C GLY A 310 -11.26 -3.55 -6.55
N LYS A 311 -11.89 -2.52 -7.11
CA LYS A 311 -13.15 -1.94 -6.58
C LYS A 311 -14.31 -2.94 -6.69
N ARG A 312 -14.29 -3.85 -7.66
CA ARG A 312 -15.30 -4.91 -7.83
C ARG A 312 -15.28 -5.90 -6.67
N ILE A 313 -14.09 -6.26 -6.19
CA ILE A 313 -13.91 -7.16 -5.04
C ILE A 313 -14.55 -6.56 -3.79
N THR A 314 -14.25 -5.28 -3.50
CA THR A 314 -14.83 -4.57 -2.35
C THR A 314 -16.35 -4.46 -2.46
N ALA A 315 -16.86 -4.11 -3.64
CA ALA A 315 -18.30 -3.99 -3.88
C ALA A 315 -19.04 -5.33 -3.71
N PHE A 316 -18.46 -6.42 -4.21
CA PHE A 316 -19.03 -7.76 -4.08
C PHE A 316 -19.14 -8.18 -2.61
N TRP A 317 -18.07 -8.03 -1.82
CA TRP A 317 -18.09 -8.40 -0.40
C TRP A 317 -19.06 -7.54 0.41
N PHE A 318 -19.22 -6.27 0.04
CA PHE A 318 -20.22 -5.42 0.64
C PHE A 318 -21.64 -5.91 0.30
N LYS A 319 -21.92 -6.25 -0.97
CA LYS A 319 -23.21 -6.85 -1.38
C LYS A 319 -23.47 -8.18 -0.68
N ALA A 320 -22.46 -9.04 -0.56
CA ALA A 320 -22.61 -10.41 -0.07
C ALA A 320 -22.72 -10.51 1.46
N LYS A 321 -21.94 -9.73 2.20
CA LYS A 321 -21.82 -9.86 3.67
C LYS A 321 -21.80 -8.54 4.43
N GLN A 322 -22.03 -7.40 3.75
CA GLN A 322 -21.94 -6.05 4.35
C GLN A 322 -20.57 -5.75 4.97
N ILE A 323 -19.51 -6.35 4.42
CA ILE A 323 -18.13 -6.14 4.85
C ILE A 323 -17.32 -5.47 3.74
N LYS A 324 -16.44 -4.54 4.11
CA LYS A 324 -15.52 -3.87 3.18
C LYS A 324 -14.20 -4.64 3.15
N LEU A 325 -14.01 -5.50 2.14
CA LEU A 325 -12.77 -6.25 1.92
C LEU A 325 -12.14 -5.87 0.60
N SER A 326 -10.92 -5.33 0.67
CA SER A 326 -10.08 -5.10 -0.51
C SER A 326 -9.32 -6.37 -0.92
N SER A 327 -8.78 -6.41 -2.13
CA SER A 327 -7.80 -7.44 -2.56
C SER A 327 -6.62 -7.54 -1.58
N THR A 328 -6.09 -6.40 -1.13
CA THR A 328 -5.02 -6.38 -0.11
C THR A 328 -5.46 -6.99 1.22
N ASP A 329 -6.73 -6.85 1.62
CA ASP A 329 -7.27 -7.51 2.81
C ASP A 329 -7.38 -9.03 2.62
N VAL A 330 -7.86 -9.49 1.46
CA VAL A 330 -7.89 -10.92 1.10
C VAL A 330 -6.48 -11.51 1.18
N ARG A 331 -5.49 -10.80 0.62
CA ARG A 331 -4.09 -11.19 0.62
C ARG A 331 -3.49 -11.29 2.03
N LYS A 332 -3.86 -10.38 2.94
CA LYS A 332 -3.51 -10.43 4.37
C LYS A 332 -4.15 -11.62 5.07
N ILE A 333 -5.42 -11.92 4.78
CA ILE A 333 -6.13 -13.07 5.34
C ILE A 333 -5.45 -14.37 4.87
N ALA A 334 -5.17 -14.50 3.58
CA ALA A 334 -4.50 -15.68 3.02
C ALA A 334 -3.12 -15.90 3.64
N SER A 335 -2.26 -14.87 3.67
CA SER A 335 -0.92 -14.96 4.28
C SER A 335 -0.98 -15.27 5.78
N SER A 336 -1.95 -14.69 6.49
CA SER A 336 -2.17 -14.97 7.91
C SER A 336 -2.65 -16.42 8.14
N ALA A 337 -3.52 -16.94 7.28
CA ALA A 337 -4.04 -18.30 7.38
C ALA A 337 -2.95 -19.37 7.13
N THR A 338 -1.96 -19.04 6.31
CA THR A 338 -0.86 -19.93 5.96
C THR A 338 0.39 -19.74 6.83
N PHE A 339 0.33 -18.84 7.81
CA PHE A 339 1.47 -18.47 8.65
C PHE A 339 2.07 -19.64 9.45
N GLU A 340 1.25 -20.59 9.88
CA GLU A 340 1.68 -21.74 10.70
C GLU A 340 2.16 -22.94 9.86
N MET A 341 2.11 -22.84 8.53
CA MET A 341 2.58 -23.87 7.61
C MET A 341 4.11 -24.02 7.67
N ASN A 342 4.60 -25.16 7.14
CA ASN A 342 6.03 -25.37 7.09
C ASN A 342 6.71 -24.44 6.07
N VAL A 343 8.04 -24.31 6.15
CA VAL A 343 8.81 -23.36 5.32
C VAL A 343 8.64 -23.64 3.81
N VAL A 344 8.54 -24.90 3.41
CA VAL A 344 8.39 -25.28 1.99
C VAL A 344 7.02 -24.86 1.48
N GLU A 345 5.96 -25.13 2.24
CA GLU A 345 4.59 -24.72 1.91
C GLU A 345 4.45 -23.19 1.86
N LYS A 346 4.99 -22.49 2.87
CA LYS A 346 4.97 -21.02 2.92
C LYS A 346 5.69 -20.41 1.73
N ARG A 347 6.83 -21.00 1.31
CA ARG A 347 7.56 -20.57 0.12
C ARG A 347 6.74 -20.74 -1.16
N ALA A 348 6.12 -21.91 -1.34
CA ALA A 348 5.27 -22.19 -2.49
C ALA A 348 4.10 -21.19 -2.59
N ILE A 349 3.46 -20.86 -1.45
CA ILE A 349 2.39 -19.86 -1.40
C ILE A 349 2.92 -18.46 -1.72
N ASN A 350 4.09 -18.09 -1.20
CA ASN A 350 4.69 -16.79 -1.50
C ASN A 350 5.04 -16.63 -2.98
N GLU A 351 5.58 -17.68 -3.60
CA GLU A 351 5.85 -17.73 -5.04
C GLU A 351 4.57 -17.67 -5.85
N HIS A 352 3.54 -18.41 -5.43
CA HIS A 352 2.22 -18.36 -6.06
C HIS A 352 1.64 -16.94 -6.00
N MET A 353 1.70 -16.28 -4.85
CA MET A 353 1.25 -14.90 -4.66
C MET A 353 2.19 -13.83 -5.27
N ALA A 354 3.30 -14.21 -5.90
CA ALA A 354 4.29 -13.30 -6.47
C ALA A 354 4.84 -12.24 -5.48
N HIS A 355 5.32 -12.69 -4.31
CA HIS A 355 6.10 -11.83 -3.39
C HIS A 355 7.28 -12.54 -2.72
N LYS A 356 8.23 -11.76 -2.19
CA LYS A 356 9.31 -12.27 -1.33
C LYS A 356 8.78 -12.57 0.07
N GLU A 357 9.38 -13.53 0.77
CA GLU A 357 8.96 -13.91 2.13
C GLU A 357 9.04 -12.74 3.13
N GLY A 358 10.10 -11.92 3.07
CA GLY A 358 10.24 -10.74 3.91
C GLY A 358 9.10 -9.72 3.71
N THR A 359 8.61 -9.58 2.47
CA THR A 359 7.44 -8.75 2.15
C THR A 359 6.18 -9.29 2.83
N ALA A 360 5.98 -10.61 2.81
CA ALA A 360 4.84 -11.26 3.45
C ALA A 360 4.85 -11.07 4.97
N ASP A 361 6.01 -11.24 5.60
CA ASP A 361 6.15 -11.06 7.04
C ASP A 361 5.94 -9.62 7.50
N HIS A 362 6.34 -8.64 6.68
CA HIS A 362 6.22 -7.22 7.02
C HIS A 362 4.85 -6.62 6.73
N TYR A 363 4.19 -7.02 5.64
CA TYR A 363 2.98 -6.36 5.15
C TYR A 363 1.70 -7.22 5.20
N TYR A 364 1.81 -8.55 5.16
CA TYR A 364 0.65 -9.42 4.99
C TYR A 364 0.33 -10.27 6.22
N ASN A 365 1.32 -10.62 7.05
CA ASN A 365 1.17 -11.42 8.28
C ASN A 365 0.71 -10.59 9.49
N ILE A 366 -0.42 -9.89 9.31
CA ILE A 366 -0.95 -8.92 10.27
C ILE A 366 -1.87 -9.56 11.32
N GLY A 367 -2.65 -10.59 10.97
CA GLY A 367 -3.66 -11.18 11.86
C GLY A 367 -3.12 -11.93 13.09
N HIS A 368 -1.80 -12.15 13.16
CA HIS A 368 -1.16 -13.04 14.13
C HIS A 368 -0.25 -12.31 15.12
N ILE A 369 -0.25 -10.97 15.21
CA ILE A 369 0.62 -10.25 16.17
C ILE A 369 0.38 -10.77 17.60
N THR A 370 -0.88 -10.93 18.00
CA THR A 370 -1.24 -11.50 19.31
C THR A 370 -0.80 -12.95 19.44
N LYS A 371 -1.03 -13.81 18.43
CA LYS A 371 -0.64 -15.22 18.48
C LYS A 371 0.88 -15.41 18.53
N LYS A 372 1.64 -14.62 17.75
CA LYS A 372 3.11 -14.56 17.77
C LYS A 372 3.60 -14.19 19.17
N SER A 373 3.01 -13.16 19.77
CA SER A 373 3.33 -12.74 21.14
C SER A 373 3.01 -13.84 22.16
N SER A 374 1.81 -14.45 22.11
CA SER A 374 1.41 -15.53 23.01
C SER A 374 2.31 -16.77 22.88
N ARG A 375 2.68 -17.17 21.65
CA ARG A 375 3.60 -18.30 21.41
C ARG A 375 5.00 -17.98 21.90
N GLY A 376 5.50 -16.78 21.63
CA GLY A 376 6.79 -16.30 22.14
C GLY A 376 6.81 -16.30 23.67
N HIS A 377 5.75 -15.81 24.29
CA HIS A 377 5.57 -15.83 25.74
C HIS A 377 5.56 -17.27 26.30
N GLN A 378 4.81 -18.19 25.68
CA GLN A 378 4.80 -19.61 26.09
C GLN A 378 6.18 -20.27 25.93
N LEU A 379 6.90 -19.98 24.84
CA LEU A 379 8.23 -20.51 24.60
C LEU A 379 9.24 -19.96 25.62
N LEU A 380 9.17 -18.65 25.92
CA LEU A 380 9.98 -18.03 26.98
C LEU A 380 9.66 -18.66 28.34
N LYS A 381 8.37 -18.82 28.67
CA LYS A 381 7.94 -19.45 29.92
C LYS A 381 8.51 -20.86 30.07
N LYS A 382 8.43 -21.67 29.02
CA LYS A 382 8.99 -23.02 28.97
C LYS A 382 10.52 -23.03 29.08
N THR A 383 11.20 -22.15 28.33
CA THR A 383 12.68 -22.12 28.27
C THR A 383 13.29 -21.62 29.57
N LEU A 384 12.64 -20.64 30.21
CA LEU A 384 13.07 -20.05 31.47
C LEU A 384 12.52 -20.81 32.70
N ASN A 385 11.83 -21.94 32.51
CA ASN A 385 11.17 -22.71 33.57
C ASN A 385 10.27 -21.87 34.48
N LEU A 386 9.58 -20.87 33.93
CA LEU A 386 8.66 -19.98 34.64
C LEU A 386 7.27 -20.63 34.84
N ASP A 387 7.15 -21.95 34.66
CA ASP A 387 5.97 -22.72 35.09
C ASP A 387 5.95 -22.85 36.61
N THR A 388 5.86 -21.72 37.30
CA THR A 388 5.53 -21.68 38.72
C THR A 388 4.03 -21.86 38.87
N SER A 389 3.63 -23.08 39.23
CA SER A 389 2.34 -23.35 39.86
C SER A 389 2.31 -22.69 41.25
N VAL A 390 2.17 -21.35 41.30
CA VAL A 390 1.63 -20.70 42.49
C VAL A 390 0.16 -20.47 42.21
N THR A 391 -0.62 -21.52 42.43
CA THR A 391 -2.06 -21.39 42.59
C THR A 391 -2.26 -20.49 43.81
N THR A 392 -2.53 -19.20 43.60
CA THR A 392 -3.21 -18.40 44.61
C THR A 392 -4.57 -19.05 44.82
N ARG A 393 -4.65 -19.97 45.79
CA ARG A 393 -5.91 -20.48 46.32
C ARG A 393 -6.67 -19.27 46.87
N SER A 394 -7.57 -18.68 46.10
CA SER A 394 -8.59 -17.84 46.70
C SER A 394 -9.52 -18.77 47.48
N LYS A 395 -9.42 -18.71 48.81
CA LYS A 395 -10.41 -19.32 49.70
C LYS A 395 -11.76 -18.62 49.47
N GLN A 396 -12.68 -19.29 48.79
CA GLN A 396 -14.11 -19.27 49.12
C GLN A 396 -14.27 -20.28 50.28
N GLU A 397 -14.99 -20.12 51.39
CA GLU A 397 -16.22 -19.40 51.81
C GLU A 397 -16.06 -19.05 53.32
N THR A 398 -16.71 -18.06 53.93
CA THR A 398 -18.10 -18.15 54.44
C THR A 398 -18.59 -16.79 55.00
N GLU A 399 -19.83 -16.47 54.63
CA GLU A 399 -20.94 -15.82 55.37
C GLU A 399 -20.78 -14.57 56.28
N SER A 400 -21.55 -13.55 55.87
CA SER A 400 -22.48 -12.72 56.65
C SER A 400 -22.00 -11.62 57.62
N ALA A 401 -22.38 -10.40 57.22
CA ALA A 401 -23.02 -9.34 58.02
C ALA A 401 -22.17 -8.26 58.73
N ILE A 402 -22.46 -7.02 58.29
CA ILE A 402 -22.55 -5.76 59.07
C ILE A 402 -21.31 -4.84 59.15
N SER A 403 -21.53 -3.61 58.64
CA SER A 403 -21.11 -2.30 59.17
C SER A 403 -19.76 -1.68 58.78
N ALA A 404 -19.91 -0.63 57.96
CA ALA A 404 -19.41 0.74 58.13
C ALA A 404 -17.91 1.08 57.99
N ARG A 405 -17.69 2.00 57.03
CA ARG A 405 -16.74 3.14 56.99
C ARG A 405 -15.28 2.89 57.38
N CYS A 406 -14.37 3.15 56.44
CA CYS A 406 -13.59 4.39 56.43
C CYS A 406 -12.83 4.59 55.11
N ASN A 407 -12.55 5.86 54.82
CA ASN A 407 -11.87 6.41 53.64
C ASN A 407 -10.47 5.84 53.41
N ASN A 408 -10.01 5.81 52.15
CA ASN A 408 -8.79 6.54 51.79
C ASN A 408 -8.64 6.71 50.27
N GLU A 409 -8.03 7.83 49.94
CA GLU A 409 -7.86 8.52 48.67
C GLU A 409 -7.29 7.66 47.53
N GLU A 410 -7.91 7.81 46.37
CA GLU A 410 -7.40 7.36 45.07
C GLU A 410 -6.44 8.44 44.55
N LEU A 411 -5.14 8.19 44.61
CA LEU A 411 -4.11 9.01 43.97
C LEU A 411 -3.78 8.38 42.61
N GLU A 412 -4.39 8.89 41.55
CA GLU A 412 -3.92 8.67 40.18
C GLU A 412 -2.54 9.32 39.98
N PRO A 413 -1.53 8.64 39.41
CA PRO A 413 -0.32 9.32 38.99
C PRO A 413 -0.58 10.08 37.69
N ARG A 414 -0.66 11.41 37.79
CA ARG A 414 -0.56 12.33 36.66
C ARG A 414 0.83 12.23 36.05
N ILE A 415 0.92 11.87 34.77
CA ILE A 415 2.14 12.01 33.98
C ILE A 415 2.29 13.49 33.63
N ASN A 416 3.29 14.14 34.21
CA ASN A 416 3.63 15.54 33.97
C ASN A 416 4.49 15.62 32.69
N GLU A 417 4.09 16.42 31.71
CA GLU A 417 4.96 16.85 30.60
C GLU A 417 6.02 17.82 31.17
N GLY A 418 7.09 17.26 31.74
CA GLY A 418 8.24 18.01 32.20
C GLY A 418 9.24 18.22 31.07
N GLY A 419 9.57 19.47 30.78
CA GLY A 419 10.77 19.83 30.01
C GLY A 419 12.05 19.29 30.66
N LEU A 420 13.18 19.46 29.96
CA LEU A 420 14.50 19.01 30.41
C LEU A 420 14.75 19.39 31.87
N THR A 421 15.16 18.43 32.68
CA THR A 421 15.50 18.68 34.08
C THR A 421 16.78 19.52 34.16
N ASP A 422 16.96 20.31 35.22
CA ASP A 422 18.16 21.15 35.39
C ASP A 422 19.47 20.35 35.25
N SER A 423 19.48 19.09 35.66
CA SER A 423 20.60 18.15 35.46
C SER A 423 20.87 17.79 33.99
N GLN A 424 19.85 17.77 33.13
CA GLN A 424 19.99 17.53 31.70
C GLN A 424 20.47 18.79 30.98
N VAL A 425 20.09 19.97 31.44
CA VAL A 425 20.59 21.26 30.94
C VAL A 425 22.07 21.44 31.29
N GLU A 426 22.49 21.09 32.50
CA GLU A 426 23.89 21.16 32.95
C GLU A 426 24.82 20.23 32.14
N VAL A 427 24.34 19.03 31.80
CA VAL A 427 25.08 18.07 30.94
C VAL A 427 25.23 18.61 29.51
N ILE A 428 24.20 19.29 28.99
CA ILE A 428 24.24 19.94 27.68
C ILE A 428 25.21 21.14 27.71
N GLU A 429 25.18 21.98 28.74
CA GLU A 429 26.09 23.12 28.89
C GLU A 429 27.56 22.68 29.05
N MET A 430 27.85 21.59 29.75
CA MET A 430 29.20 21.01 29.81
C MET A 430 29.69 20.49 28.44
N LEU A 431 28.80 19.89 27.63
CA LEU A 431 29.14 19.42 26.29
C LEU A 431 29.53 20.58 25.36
N PHE A 432 28.83 21.73 25.46
CA PHE A 432 29.10 22.91 24.62
C PHE A 432 30.21 23.83 25.14
N SER A 433 30.54 23.77 26.45
CA SER A 433 31.66 24.53 27.02
C SER A 433 33.04 24.03 26.53
N SER A 434 33.11 22.77 26.05
CA SER A 434 34.33 22.16 25.52
C SER A 434 34.62 22.45 24.05
N HIS A 435 33.78 23.22 23.35
CA HIS A 435 33.92 23.53 21.91
C HIS A 435 33.98 25.03 21.56
N ILE A 436 34.15 25.92 22.54
CA ILE A 436 34.39 27.36 22.30
C ILE A 436 35.71 27.81 22.93
N VAL A 437 36.80 27.06 22.72
CA VAL A 437 38.18 27.60 22.85
C VAL A 437 39.09 26.91 21.82
N SER A 438 38.75 27.03 20.54
CA SER A 438 39.68 26.74 19.44
C SER A 438 39.02 27.16 18.13
N GLN A 439 39.00 28.47 17.86
CA GLN A 439 39.29 29.12 16.57
C GLN A 439 38.66 30.51 16.49
N ALA A 440 39.48 31.53 16.75
CA ALA A 440 39.63 32.76 15.94
C ALA A 440 40.38 33.85 16.74
N PRO A 441 41.20 34.70 16.11
CA PRO A 441 42.30 34.43 15.17
C PRO A 441 43.64 34.14 15.86
#